data_AF-A3WFM1-F1
#
_entry.id   AF-A3WFM1-F1
#
_cell.length_a   1.000
_cell.length_b   1.000
_cell.length_c   1.000
_cell.angle_alpha   90.00
_cell.angle_beta   90.00
_cell.angle_gamma   90.00
#
_symmetry.space_group_name_H-M   'P 1'
#
loop_
_entity.id
_entity.type
_entity.pdbx_description
1 polymer ?
#
loop_
_entity_poly.entity_id
_entity_poly.type
_entity_poly.pdbx_seq_one_letter_code
_entity_poly.pdbx_strand_id
1 'polypeptide(L)'
;MAGTEIFDANLKKYFNASRGAFSEVTWTEAKDGQVTVSSDEKTIVVEHFGADDLAKYVGNDTVLAMAGLDARREFRLFPTGRIVQPKLKYPKPNNSELRLYFNDEEFKVKEGHFWGVFERGDDIWLFQATDVFMDRIRKHGLASEDGGSILEPEVDDYQSEINQKAPSQITSTQKAWSRDPKVAAEALKNASFECELYPELPTFTSRSTGYPFMEAHHLIPMKAQADFDVSLDVVDNICCLSPFAHRKLHMAEFDDIIDDLERLIAKRAALLDYVNITKDELLGYYMG
;
A
#
# COMPACT_ATOMS: atom_id res chain seq x y z
N MET A 1 14.86 9.31 -22.13
CA MET A 1 14.09 8.06 -22.10
C MET A 1 14.19 7.57 -20.67
N ALA A 2 13.09 7.62 -19.92
CA ALA A 2 13.03 6.98 -18.61
C ALA A 2 13.33 5.49 -18.86
N GLY A 3 14.45 5.00 -18.31
CA GLY A 3 14.82 3.60 -18.43
C GLY A 3 14.00 2.79 -17.46
N THR A 4 13.62 1.57 -17.85
CA THR A 4 13.09 0.58 -16.92
C THR A 4 14.11 0.34 -15.81
N GLU A 5 13.66 0.25 -14.56
CA GLU A 5 14.48 -0.07 -13.40
C GLU A 5 13.98 -1.36 -12.75
N ILE A 6 14.90 -2.23 -12.32
CA ILE A 6 14.60 -3.46 -11.59
C ILE A 6 14.49 -3.15 -10.10
N PHE A 7 13.62 -3.88 -9.37
CA PHE A 7 13.53 -3.78 -7.92
C PHE A 7 14.87 -4.09 -7.25
N ASP A 8 15.33 -3.16 -6.42
CA ASP A 8 16.44 -3.38 -5.49
C ASP A 8 16.01 -4.25 -4.29
N ALA A 9 16.93 -4.50 -3.37
CA ALA A 9 16.66 -5.33 -2.19
C ALA A 9 15.55 -4.76 -1.30
N ASN A 10 15.45 -3.43 -1.18
CA ASN A 10 14.46 -2.77 -0.34
C ASN A 10 13.07 -2.84 -0.97
N LEU A 11 12.96 -2.62 -2.28
CA LEU A 11 11.73 -2.78 -3.04
C LEU A 11 11.24 -4.23 -3.02
N LYS A 12 12.13 -5.21 -3.24
CA LYS A 12 11.77 -6.63 -3.14
C LYS A 12 11.24 -6.99 -1.76
N LYS A 13 11.89 -6.51 -0.70
CA LYS A 13 11.44 -6.73 0.67
C LYS A 13 10.09 -6.08 0.93
N TYR A 14 9.91 -4.82 0.53
CA TYR A 14 8.67 -4.07 0.76
C TYR A 14 7.47 -4.69 0.04
N PHE A 15 7.60 -4.99 -1.25
CA PHE A 15 6.51 -5.61 -2.02
C PHE A 15 6.36 -7.12 -1.74
N ASN A 16 7.21 -7.70 -0.88
CA ASN A 16 7.37 -9.14 -0.70
C ASN A 16 7.46 -9.88 -2.04
N ALA A 17 8.29 -9.34 -2.94
CA ALA A 17 8.39 -9.73 -4.33
C ALA A 17 9.64 -10.57 -4.60
N SER A 18 9.50 -11.61 -5.42
CA SER A 18 10.65 -12.39 -5.92
C SER A 18 11.47 -11.55 -6.92
N ARG A 19 10.76 -10.80 -7.77
CA ARG A 19 11.30 -9.85 -8.75
C ARG A 19 10.26 -8.81 -9.12
N GLY A 20 10.71 -7.67 -9.60
CA GLY A 20 9.85 -6.59 -10.07
C GLY A 20 10.63 -5.61 -10.93
N ALA A 21 9.91 -4.86 -11.76
CA ALA A 21 10.44 -3.80 -12.59
C ALA A 21 9.42 -2.67 -12.73
N PHE A 22 9.89 -1.44 -12.94
CA PHE A 22 9.06 -0.25 -13.00
C PHE A 22 9.66 0.80 -13.92
N SER A 23 8.83 1.75 -14.31
CA SER A 23 9.22 2.92 -15.10
C SER A 23 8.31 4.12 -14.78
N GLU A 24 8.81 5.31 -15.10
CA GLU A 24 8.05 6.55 -14.93
C GLU A 24 6.96 6.65 -16.00
N VAL A 25 5.73 6.97 -15.58
CA VAL A 25 4.59 7.18 -16.46
C VAL A 25 4.74 8.51 -17.18
N THR A 26 4.84 8.45 -18.51
CA THR A 26 4.91 9.65 -19.35
C THR A 26 3.54 10.34 -19.48
N TRP A 27 3.53 11.63 -19.82
CA TRP A 27 2.30 12.38 -20.12
C TRP A 27 1.40 11.67 -21.14
N THR A 28 2.01 11.10 -22.20
CA THR A 28 1.26 10.39 -23.25
C THR A 28 0.60 9.12 -22.72
N GLU A 29 1.27 8.40 -21.84
CA GLU A 29 0.75 7.16 -21.23
C GLU A 29 -0.40 7.45 -20.28
N ALA A 30 -0.24 8.46 -19.42
CA ALA A 30 -1.28 8.93 -18.52
C ALA A 30 -2.53 9.41 -19.28
N LYS A 31 -2.33 10.15 -20.37
CA LYS A 31 -3.41 10.65 -21.22
C LYS A 31 -4.16 9.53 -21.93
N ASP A 32 -3.44 8.54 -22.46
CA ASP A 32 -4.01 7.46 -23.26
C ASP A 32 -4.52 6.28 -22.41
N GLY A 33 -4.30 6.29 -21.09
CA GLY A 33 -4.71 5.20 -20.19
C GLY A 33 -3.98 3.89 -20.47
N GLN A 34 -2.73 3.98 -20.94
CA GLN A 34 -1.92 2.83 -21.33
C GLN A 34 -0.49 3.01 -20.89
N VAL A 35 0.25 1.92 -20.70
CA VAL A 35 1.70 1.96 -20.46
C VAL A 35 2.44 1.02 -21.40
N THR A 36 3.67 1.40 -21.70
CA THR A 36 4.57 0.61 -22.53
C THR A 36 5.34 -0.36 -21.66
N VAL A 37 5.11 -1.65 -21.82
CA VAL A 37 5.83 -2.70 -21.09
C VAL A 37 7.19 -2.88 -21.75
N SER A 38 8.23 -2.36 -21.10
CA SER A 38 9.56 -2.17 -21.68
C SER A 38 10.63 -3.00 -20.97
N SER A 39 11.69 -3.37 -21.71
CA SER A 39 12.89 -4.07 -21.23
C SER A 39 12.64 -5.10 -20.12
N ASP A 40 12.84 -4.74 -18.86
CA ASP A 40 12.73 -5.65 -17.71
C ASP A 40 11.29 -5.97 -17.31
N GLU A 41 10.36 -5.02 -17.42
CA GLU A 41 8.92 -5.27 -17.21
C GLU A 41 8.43 -6.31 -18.20
N LYS A 42 8.89 -6.19 -19.45
CA LYS A 42 8.52 -7.10 -20.53
C LYS A 42 9.03 -8.51 -20.24
N THR A 43 10.25 -8.65 -19.74
CA THR A 43 10.80 -9.95 -19.33
C THR A 43 9.92 -10.61 -18.28
N ILE A 44 9.52 -9.89 -17.24
CA ILE A 44 8.66 -10.42 -16.17
C ILE A 44 7.30 -10.85 -16.73
N VAL A 45 6.62 -9.97 -17.47
CA VAL A 45 5.29 -10.25 -18.03
C VAL A 45 5.33 -11.43 -19.01
N VAL A 46 6.35 -11.50 -19.87
CA VAL A 46 6.48 -12.57 -20.88
C VAL A 46 6.80 -13.91 -20.24
N GLU A 47 7.64 -13.94 -19.22
CA GLU A 47 7.95 -15.19 -18.50
C GLU A 47 6.75 -15.67 -17.67
N HIS A 48 5.95 -14.76 -17.11
CA HIS A 48 4.77 -15.09 -16.33
C HIS A 48 3.64 -15.69 -17.19
N PHE A 49 3.25 -15.01 -18.28
CA PHE A 49 2.14 -15.46 -19.13
C PHE A 49 2.54 -16.42 -20.26
N GLY A 50 3.85 -16.55 -20.52
CA GLY A 50 4.39 -17.36 -21.60
C GLY A 50 4.46 -16.63 -22.94
N ALA A 51 5.65 -16.62 -23.56
CA ALA A 51 5.90 -15.94 -24.82
C ALA A 51 5.01 -16.43 -25.98
N ASP A 52 4.81 -17.75 -26.07
CA ASP A 52 4.01 -18.36 -27.14
C ASP A 52 2.53 -17.99 -27.06
N ASP A 53 2.03 -17.75 -25.85
CA ASP A 53 0.65 -17.30 -25.68
C ASP A 53 0.49 -15.83 -26.06
N LEU A 54 1.37 -14.96 -25.54
CA LEU A 54 1.34 -13.54 -25.82
C LEU A 54 1.55 -13.21 -27.31
N ALA A 55 2.30 -14.03 -28.04
CA ALA A 55 2.53 -13.86 -29.48
C ALA A 55 1.24 -13.91 -30.33
N LYS A 56 0.14 -14.45 -29.80
CA LYS A 56 -1.17 -14.49 -30.48
C LYS A 56 -1.90 -13.15 -30.44
N TYR A 57 -1.59 -12.29 -29.47
CA TYR A 57 -2.31 -11.05 -29.20
C TYR A 57 -1.71 -9.87 -29.96
N VAL A 58 -1.79 -9.93 -31.28
CA VAL A 58 -1.24 -8.93 -32.20
C VAL A 58 -2.37 -8.20 -32.93
N GLY A 59 -2.35 -6.86 -32.89
CA GLY A 59 -3.25 -6.00 -33.64
C GLY A 59 -4.29 -5.28 -32.78
N ASN A 60 -5.28 -4.68 -33.45
CA ASN A 60 -6.35 -3.95 -32.78
C ASN A 60 -7.44 -4.90 -32.24
N ASP A 61 -8.37 -4.36 -31.45
CA ASP A 61 -9.42 -5.16 -30.80
C ASP A 61 -10.32 -5.88 -31.82
N THR A 62 -10.55 -5.29 -32.99
CA THR A 62 -11.36 -5.91 -34.05
C THR A 62 -10.69 -7.16 -34.60
N VAL A 63 -9.38 -7.10 -34.86
CA VAL A 63 -8.60 -8.25 -35.35
C VAL A 63 -8.61 -9.39 -34.33
N LEU A 64 -8.40 -9.06 -33.05
CA LEU A 64 -8.40 -10.04 -31.97
C LEU A 64 -9.78 -10.69 -31.78
N ALA A 65 -10.85 -9.88 -31.81
CA ALA A 65 -12.22 -10.38 -31.70
C ALA A 65 -12.61 -11.30 -32.86
N MET A 66 -12.18 -11.00 -34.10
CA MET A 66 -12.40 -11.88 -35.26
C MET A 66 -11.70 -13.24 -35.12
N ALA A 67 -10.57 -13.28 -34.40
CA ALA A 67 -9.86 -14.51 -34.07
C ALA A 67 -10.39 -15.21 -32.81
N GLY A 68 -11.41 -14.63 -32.13
CA GLY A 68 -11.94 -15.16 -30.87
C GLY A 68 -10.99 -15.00 -29.68
N LEU A 69 -10.04 -14.07 -29.75
CA LEU A 69 -9.02 -13.84 -28.73
C LEU A 69 -9.37 -12.63 -27.86
N ASP A 70 -9.35 -12.82 -26.53
CA ASP A 70 -9.43 -11.72 -25.55
C ASP A 70 -8.04 -11.46 -24.93
N ALA A 71 -7.55 -10.24 -25.14
CA ALA A 71 -6.26 -9.77 -24.64
C ALA A 71 -6.29 -9.39 -23.15
N ARG A 72 -7.45 -9.46 -22.48
CA ARG A 72 -7.54 -9.24 -21.03
C ARG A 72 -6.69 -10.27 -20.28
N ARG A 73 -5.95 -9.79 -19.29
CA ARG A 73 -5.11 -10.60 -18.41
C ARG A 73 -5.30 -10.18 -16.98
N GLU A 74 -5.36 -11.15 -16.08
CA GLU A 74 -5.55 -10.89 -14.66
C GLU A 74 -4.25 -10.43 -14.02
N PHE A 75 -4.33 -9.30 -13.31
CA PHE A 75 -3.29 -8.78 -12.45
C PHE A 75 -3.91 -8.42 -11.10
N ARG A 76 -3.13 -8.50 -10.04
CA ARG A 76 -3.53 -7.96 -8.73
C ARG A 76 -3.02 -6.54 -8.57
N LEU A 77 -3.84 -5.63 -8.05
CA LEU A 77 -3.40 -4.28 -7.68
C LEU A 77 -2.87 -4.27 -6.25
N PHE A 78 -1.61 -3.88 -6.09
CA PHE A 78 -1.06 -3.54 -4.79
C PHE A 78 -1.63 -2.20 -4.30
N PRO A 79 -1.90 -2.03 -2.99
CA PRO A 79 -1.81 -3.01 -1.90
C PRO A 79 -3.04 -3.92 -1.77
N THR A 80 -4.16 -3.50 -2.34
CA THR A 80 -5.49 -4.05 -2.04
C THR A 80 -5.71 -5.52 -2.44
N GLY A 81 -4.87 -6.06 -3.32
CA GLY A 81 -5.08 -7.39 -3.90
C GLY A 81 -6.23 -7.46 -4.90
N ARG A 82 -6.91 -6.34 -5.17
CA ARG A 82 -8.04 -6.26 -6.11
C ARG A 82 -7.59 -6.71 -7.50
N ILE A 83 -8.36 -7.60 -8.10
CA ILE A 83 -8.09 -8.10 -9.45
C ILE A 83 -8.50 -7.04 -10.48
N VAL A 84 -7.63 -6.76 -11.43
CA VAL A 84 -7.89 -5.95 -12.62
C VAL A 84 -7.55 -6.72 -13.88
N GLN A 85 -8.20 -6.37 -14.99
CA GLN A 85 -8.06 -7.09 -16.25
C GLN A 85 -7.67 -6.18 -17.42
N PRO A 86 -6.50 -5.50 -17.36
CA PRO A 86 -6.01 -4.71 -18.48
C PRO A 86 -5.80 -5.56 -19.72
N LYS A 87 -5.90 -4.94 -20.90
CA LYS A 87 -5.59 -5.62 -22.16
C LYS A 87 -4.08 -5.60 -22.38
N LEU A 88 -3.48 -6.78 -22.48
CA LEU A 88 -2.06 -6.97 -22.78
C LEU A 88 -1.91 -7.44 -24.23
N LYS A 89 -1.33 -6.60 -25.09
CA LYS A 89 -1.20 -6.93 -26.52
C LYS A 89 -0.07 -6.19 -27.22
N TYR A 90 0.36 -6.75 -28.35
CA TYR A 90 1.23 -6.10 -29.32
C TYR A 90 0.37 -5.27 -30.29
N PRO A 91 0.46 -3.93 -30.28
CA PRO A 91 -0.41 -3.09 -31.10
C PRO A 91 -0.11 -3.22 -32.60
N LYS A 92 1.11 -3.59 -32.97
CA LYS A 92 1.53 -3.73 -34.38
C LYS A 92 2.29 -5.05 -34.60
N PRO A 93 2.07 -5.75 -35.74
CA PRO A 93 2.74 -7.03 -36.02
C PRO A 93 4.26 -6.97 -36.11
N ASN A 94 4.81 -5.87 -36.62
CA ASN A 94 6.24 -5.69 -36.82
C ASN A 94 6.92 -4.94 -35.66
N ASN A 95 6.18 -4.64 -34.59
CA ASN A 95 6.70 -3.91 -33.44
C ASN A 95 6.71 -4.84 -32.23
N SER A 96 7.87 -4.98 -31.60
CA SER A 96 8.03 -5.77 -30.37
C SER A 96 7.56 -5.02 -29.12
N GLU A 97 6.98 -3.84 -29.27
CA GLU A 97 6.41 -3.02 -28.19
C GLU A 97 5.17 -3.70 -27.61
N LEU A 98 5.25 -4.14 -26.37
CA LEU A 98 4.13 -4.73 -25.64
C LEU A 98 3.46 -3.60 -24.86
N ARG A 99 2.12 -3.52 -24.86
CA ARG A 99 1.38 -2.48 -24.14
C ARG A 99 0.32 -3.08 -23.24
N LEU A 100 0.17 -2.45 -22.08
CA LEU A 100 -0.94 -2.64 -21.15
C LEU A 100 -1.90 -1.47 -21.31
N TYR A 101 -3.15 -1.78 -21.67
CA TYR A 101 -4.24 -0.82 -21.76
C TYR A 101 -5.14 -1.00 -20.56
N PHE A 102 -5.28 0.04 -19.75
CA PHE A 102 -6.12 0.01 -18.57
C PHE A 102 -7.54 0.45 -18.91
N ASN A 103 -8.50 -0.05 -18.16
CA ASN A 103 -9.84 0.49 -18.13
C ASN A 103 -9.88 1.61 -17.09
N ASP A 104 -10.28 2.82 -17.46
CA ASP A 104 -10.34 3.99 -16.57
C ASP A 104 -11.22 3.74 -15.32
N GLU A 105 -12.19 2.83 -15.40
CA GLU A 105 -13.02 2.43 -14.25
C GLU A 105 -12.28 1.48 -13.29
N GLU A 106 -11.30 0.71 -13.79
CA GLU A 106 -10.55 -0.26 -13.02
C GLU A 106 -9.27 0.36 -12.45
N PHE A 107 -8.46 1.01 -13.28
CA PHE A 107 -7.18 1.56 -12.88
C PHE A 107 -6.73 2.63 -13.87
N LYS A 108 -6.21 3.76 -13.37
CA LYS A 108 -5.71 4.84 -14.22
C LYS A 108 -4.33 5.27 -13.77
N VAL A 109 -3.38 5.17 -14.69
CA VAL A 109 -2.02 5.64 -14.48
C VAL A 109 -1.95 7.17 -14.47
N LYS A 110 -1.07 7.72 -13.62
CA LYS A 110 -0.91 9.17 -13.43
C LYS A 110 0.46 9.61 -13.94
N GLU A 111 0.50 10.74 -14.64
CA GLU A 111 1.75 11.36 -15.10
C GLU A 111 2.68 11.66 -13.92
N GLY A 112 3.98 11.39 -14.10
CA GLY A 112 5.01 11.66 -13.09
C GLY A 112 5.02 10.65 -11.93
N HIS A 113 4.07 9.72 -11.88
CA HIS A 113 4.15 8.56 -11.00
C HIS A 113 5.00 7.46 -11.65
N PHE A 114 5.53 6.56 -10.84
CA PHE A 114 6.06 5.29 -11.29
C PHE A 114 4.96 4.25 -11.35
N TRP A 115 4.96 3.44 -12.40
CA TRP A 115 4.17 2.21 -12.48
C TRP A 115 5.11 1.03 -12.59
N GLY A 116 4.67 -0.16 -12.20
CA GLY A 116 5.46 -1.35 -12.43
C GLY A 116 4.73 -2.65 -12.20
N VAL A 117 5.44 -3.73 -12.51
CA VAL A 117 5.01 -5.12 -12.33
C VAL A 117 5.94 -5.87 -11.40
N PHE A 118 5.40 -6.76 -10.59
CA PHE A 118 6.20 -7.66 -9.77
C PHE A 118 5.51 -8.99 -9.54
N GLU A 119 6.29 -10.01 -9.18
CA GLU A 119 5.79 -11.32 -8.82
C GLU A 119 5.88 -11.53 -7.31
N ARG A 120 4.76 -11.95 -6.72
CA ARG A 120 4.65 -12.33 -5.31
C ARG A 120 3.89 -13.64 -5.24
N GLY A 121 4.57 -14.71 -4.82
CA GLY A 121 4.05 -16.07 -4.96
C GLY A 121 3.88 -16.45 -6.43
N ASP A 122 2.73 -17.01 -6.77
CA ASP A 122 2.36 -17.38 -8.14
C ASP A 122 1.58 -16.26 -8.88
N ASP A 123 1.34 -15.13 -8.22
CA ASP A 123 0.57 -14.01 -8.76
C ASP A 123 1.48 -12.92 -9.34
N ILE A 124 1.03 -12.28 -10.42
CA ILE A 124 1.59 -11.04 -10.94
C ILE A 124 0.80 -9.83 -10.47
N TRP A 125 1.53 -8.83 -9.99
CA TRP A 125 1.00 -7.64 -9.36
C TRP A 125 1.37 -6.39 -10.14
N LEU A 126 0.49 -5.40 -10.07
CA LEU A 126 0.67 -4.04 -10.56
C LEU A 126 0.71 -3.09 -9.36
N PHE A 127 1.54 -2.05 -9.45
CA PHE A 127 1.53 -0.95 -8.50
C PHE A 127 1.71 0.39 -9.21
N GLN A 128 1.34 1.44 -8.50
CA GLN A 128 1.72 2.81 -8.84
C GLN A 128 2.16 3.53 -7.57
N ALA A 129 3.24 4.30 -7.69
CA ALA A 129 3.84 5.03 -6.59
C ALA A 129 4.31 6.41 -7.04
N THR A 130 4.35 7.36 -6.13
CA THR A 130 5.02 8.65 -6.32
C THR A 130 6.54 8.47 -6.32
N ASP A 131 7.26 9.41 -6.92
CA ASP A 131 8.72 9.49 -6.86
C ASP A 131 9.23 9.57 -5.42
N VAL A 132 8.58 10.40 -4.59
CA VAL A 132 8.89 10.55 -3.17
C VAL A 132 8.75 9.22 -2.43
N PHE A 133 7.70 8.45 -2.70
CA PHE A 133 7.51 7.16 -2.06
C PHE A 133 8.53 6.11 -2.50
N MET A 134 8.85 6.05 -3.79
CA MET A 134 9.91 5.17 -4.30
C MET A 134 11.24 5.50 -3.61
N ASP A 135 11.56 6.78 -3.45
CA ASP A 135 12.74 7.24 -2.73
C ASP A 135 12.73 6.85 -1.24
N ARG A 136 11.57 6.93 -0.57
CA ARG A 136 11.40 6.51 0.84
C ARG A 136 11.70 5.02 1.01
N ILE A 137 11.14 4.16 0.14
CA ILE A 137 11.41 2.72 0.16
C ILE A 137 12.90 2.44 -0.03
N ARG A 138 13.53 3.10 -1.01
CA ARG A 138 14.96 2.89 -1.30
C ARG A 138 15.86 3.30 -0.14
N LYS A 139 15.57 4.43 0.52
CA LYS A 139 16.40 4.98 1.60
C LYS A 139 16.24 4.25 2.93
N HIS A 140 15.01 3.90 3.29
CA HIS A 140 14.69 3.45 4.65
C HIS A 140 14.10 2.03 4.71
N GLY A 141 13.88 1.38 3.56
CA GLY A 141 13.30 0.04 3.49
C GLY A 141 11.89 -0.08 4.07
N LEU A 142 11.25 1.06 4.36
CA LEU A 142 10.05 1.24 5.19
C LEU A 142 10.08 0.34 6.44
N ALA A 143 10.79 0.82 7.47
CA ALA A 143 10.77 0.35 8.87
C ALA A 143 10.30 -1.11 9.06
N SER A 144 11.15 -2.06 8.66
CA SER A 144 11.00 -3.49 8.92
C SER A 144 12.32 -4.10 9.41
N GLU A 145 13.03 -3.42 10.32
CA GLU A 145 14.19 -4.04 10.98
C GLU A 145 13.82 -4.88 12.20
N ASP A 146 12.62 -4.73 12.76
CA ASP A 146 12.08 -5.65 13.75
C ASP A 146 10.98 -6.49 13.08
N GLY A 147 11.30 -7.73 12.75
CA GLY A 147 10.40 -8.69 12.11
C GLY A 147 9.22 -9.10 13.00
N GLY A 148 8.26 -8.20 13.18
CA GLY A 148 7.00 -8.45 13.86
C GLY A 148 5.96 -7.37 13.50
N SER A 149 4.95 -7.81 12.75
CA SER A 149 3.57 -7.35 12.45
C SER A 149 2.90 -6.18 13.19
N ILE A 150 3.52 -5.50 14.15
CA ILE A 150 2.84 -4.47 14.94
C ILE A 150 3.34 -3.09 14.51
N LEU A 151 2.42 -2.26 13.99
CA LEU A 151 2.72 -0.88 13.57
C LEU A 151 3.36 -0.05 14.68
N GLU A 152 3.12 -0.43 15.94
CA GLU A 152 3.83 0.02 17.14
C GLU A 152 4.05 -1.17 18.09
N PRO A 153 5.18 -1.31 18.78
CA PRO A 153 5.36 -2.43 19.72
C PRO A 153 4.36 -2.34 20.88
N GLU A 154 3.39 -3.25 20.93
CA GLU A 154 2.53 -3.44 22.10
C GLU A 154 3.23 -4.37 23.11
N VAL A 155 3.19 -3.99 24.39
CA VAL A 155 3.91 -4.68 25.48
C VAL A 155 3.23 -6.01 25.89
N ASP A 156 2.02 -6.27 25.39
CA ASP A 156 1.12 -7.35 25.84
C ASP A 156 0.46 -8.13 24.67
N ASP A 157 1.21 -8.46 23.60
CA ASP A 157 0.73 -9.34 22.53
C ASP A 157 0.84 -10.84 22.93
N TYR A 158 0.03 -11.25 23.89
CA TYR A 158 -0.01 -12.66 24.32
C TYR A 158 -0.50 -13.63 23.23
N GLN A 159 -1.09 -13.13 22.13
CA GLN A 159 -1.55 -14.00 21.04
C GLN A 159 -0.39 -14.56 20.23
N SER A 160 0.68 -13.79 20.02
CA SER A 160 1.90 -14.30 19.39
C SER A 160 2.74 -15.20 20.31
N GLU A 161 2.48 -15.15 21.63
CA GLU A 161 3.24 -15.89 22.65
C GLU A 161 2.62 -17.23 23.10
N ILE A 162 1.47 -17.64 22.54
CA ILE A 162 0.70 -18.83 22.96
C ILE A 162 1.55 -20.14 23.03
N ASN A 163 2.69 -20.19 22.33
CA ASN A 163 3.58 -21.34 22.28
C ASN A 163 4.94 -21.17 22.98
N GLN A 164 5.16 -20.12 23.79
CA GLN A 164 6.46 -19.87 24.42
C GLN A 164 6.67 -20.65 25.74
N LYS A 165 7.94 -20.98 26.03
CA LYS A 165 8.37 -21.64 27.28
C LYS A 165 8.38 -20.65 28.46
N ALA A 166 8.54 -21.21 29.67
CA ALA A 166 8.52 -20.52 30.96
C ALA A 166 9.22 -19.14 30.94
N PRO A 167 8.64 -18.14 31.66
CA PRO A 167 9.06 -16.75 31.54
C PRO A 167 10.52 -16.55 31.97
N SER A 168 11.25 -15.75 31.20
CA SER A 168 12.62 -15.32 31.51
C SER A 168 12.71 -13.81 31.47
N GLN A 169 13.56 -13.23 32.32
CA GLN A 169 13.75 -11.79 32.34
C GLN A 169 14.55 -11.36 31.10
N ILE A 170 13.93 -10.56 30.25
CA ILE A 170 14.56 -9.96 29.08
C ILE A 170 14.77 -8.47 29.29
N THR A 171 15.86 -7.93 28.73
CA THR A 171 16.08 -6.48 28.64
C THR A 171 15.79 -6.08 27.20
N SER A 172 14.79 -5.22 26.99
CA SER A 172 14.44 -4.69 25.67
C SER A 172 14.88 -3.24 25.56
N THR A 173 15.61 -2.92 24.49
CA THR A 173 15.92 -1.55 24.09
C THR A 173 15.22 -1.26 22.77
N GLN A 174 14.03 -0.65 22.83
CA GLN A 174 13.31 -0.20 21.64
C GLN A 174 13.60 1.29 21.38
N LYS A 175 13.89 1.61 20.13
CA LYS A 175 13.98 3.00 19.66
C LYS A 175 12.58 3.44 19.23
N ALA A 176 12.08 4.54 19.77
CA ALA A 176 10.79 5.12 19.41
C ALA A 176 10.92 6.64 19.25
N TRP A 177 10.07 7.21 18.39
CA TRP A 177 9.92 8.66 18.28
C TRP A 177 9.13 9.20 19.46
N SER A 178 9.56 10.35 20.00
CA SER A 178 8.82 11.02 21.09
C SER A 178 7.51 11.57 20.56
N ARG A 179 6.44 11.43 21.36
CA ARG A 179 5.09 11.91 21.06
C ARG A 179 4.68 13.00 22.07
N ASP A 180 3.94 14.02 21.64
CA ASP A 180 3.35 15.04 22.52
C ASP A 180 1.95 14.61 22.98
N PRO A 181 1.74 14.28 24.27
CA PRO A 181 0.44 13.89 24.79
C PRO A 181 -0.66 14.94 24.57
N LYS A 182 -0.31 16.21 24.40
CA LYS A 182 -1.29 17.28 24.12
C LYS A 182 -1.93 17.13 22.75
N VAL A 183 -1.16 16.70 21.74
CA VAL A 183 -1.67 16.48 20.38
C VAL A 183 -2.70 15.36 20.40
N ALA A 184 -2.39 14.25 21.07
CA ALA A 184 -3.34 13.14 21.26
C ALA A 184 -4.59 13.59 22.04
N ALA A 185 -4.43 14.32 23.14
CA ALA A 185 -5.55 14.82 23.94
C ALA A 185 -6.45 15.78 23.15
N GLU A 186 -5.86 16.63 22.31
CA GLU A 186 -6.58 17.54 21.42
C GLU A 186 -7.37 16.77 20.35
N ALA A 187 -6.76 15.78 19.71
CA ALA A 187 -7.44 14.94 18.72
C ALA A 187 -8.65 14.19 19.31
N LEU A 188 -8.49 13.55 20.47
CA LEU A 188 -9.58 12.86 21.16
C LEU A 188 -10.71 13.82 21.55
N LYS A 189 -10.36 15.04 22.00
CA LYS A 189 -11.34 16.08 22.34
C LYS A 189 -12.10 16.58 21.11
N ASN A 190 -11.41 16.78 19.99
CA ASN A 190 -12.03 17.21 18.72
C ASN A 190 -13.01 16.17 18.19
N ALA A 191 -12.72 14.89 18.40
CA ALA A 191 -13.63 13.78 18.12
C ALA A 191 -14.72 13.58 19.17
N SER A 192 -14.84 14.47 20.18
CA SER A 192 -15.79 14.35 21.29
C SER A 192 -15.71 13.03 22.06
N PHE A 193 -14.53 12.39 22.05
CA PHE A 193 -14.32 11.04 22.60
C PHE A 193 -15.26 9.98 22.00
N GLU A 194 -15.63 10.12 20.72
CA GLU A 194 -16.40 9.12 19.98
C GLU A 194 -15.49 8.35 19.01
N CYS A 195 -15.71 7.04 18.90
CA CYS A 195 -14.94 6.19 17.99
C CYS A 195 -15.27 6.53 16.53
N GLU A 196 -14.26 6.77 15.70
CA GLU A 196 -14.46 7.16 14.30
C GLU A 196 -14.95 6.04 13.37
N LEU A 197 -14.75 4.77 13.77
CA LEU A 197 -15.08 3.58 12.96
C LEU A 197 -16.38 2.91 13.41
N TYR A 198 -16.58 2.82 14.72
CA TYR A 198 -17.66 2.07 15.37
C TYR A 198 -18.24 2.88 16.54
N PRO A 199 -18.85 4.06 16.27
CA PRO A 199 -19.40 4.93 17.32
C PRO A 199 -20.53 4.28 18.13
N GLU A 200 -21.18 3.26 17.57
CA GLU A 200 -22.26 2.50 18.20
C GLU A 200 -21.78 1.47 19.23
N LEU A 201 -20.50 1.08 19.21
CA LEU A 201 -19.97 0.11 20.16
C LEU A 201 -19.86 0.74 21.56
N PRO A 202 -20.31 0.03 22.61
CA PRO A 202 -20.20 0.55 23.96
C PRO A 202 -18.74 0.68 24.40
N THR A 203 -18.47 1.70 25.21
CA THR A 203 -17.21 1.85 25.95
C THR A 203 -17.52 2.21 27.41
N PHE A 204 -16.48 2.31 28.24
CA PHE A 204 -16.59 2.70 29.64
C PHE A 204 -16.09 4.14 29.85
N THR A 205 -16.46 4.77 30.98
CA THR A 205 -15.93 6.08 31.34
C THR A 205 -14.49 5.97 31.85
N SER A 206 -13.59 6.71 31.23
CA SER A 206 -12.20 6.83 31.66
C SER A 206 -12.10 7.52 33.02
N ARG A 207 -11.35 6.94 33.96
CA ARG A 207 -11.09 7.56 35.28
C ARG A 207 -10.29 8.85 35.18
N SER A 208 -9.37 8.94 34.22
CA SER A 208 -8.46 10.08 34.08
C SER A 208 -9.12 11.29 33.43
N THR A 209 -10.00 11.07 32.45
CA THR A 209 -10.62 12.14 31.67
C THR A 209 -12.07 12.41 32.05
N GLY A 210 -12.78 11.42 32.61
CA GLY A 210 -14.23 11.51 32.88
C GLY A 210 -15.12 11.36 31.64
N TYR A 211 -14.52 11.11 30.47
CA TYR A 211 -15.19 10.92 29.19
C TYR A 211 -15.19 9.43 28.78
N PRO A 212 -15.96 9.02 27.76
CA PRO A 212 -15.82 7.70 27.15
C PRO A 212 -14.35 7.37 26.84
N PHE A 213 -13.90 6.16 27.19
CA PHE A 213 -12.52 5.74 27.00
C PHE A 213 -12.26 5.45 25.51
N MET A 214 -11.24 6.13 24.99
CA MET A 214 -10.77 6.05 23.61
C MET A 214 -9.24 6.11 23.60
N GLU A 215 -8.67 5.57 22.53
CA GLU A 215 -7.24 5.50 22.25
C GLU A 215 -6.93 6.37 21.02
N ALA A 216 -5.79 7.05 21.08
CA ALA A 216 -5.28 7.84 19.97
C ALA A 216 -4.39 6.95 19.10
N HIS A 217 -4.70 6.84 17.82
CA HIS A 217 -3.96 6.04 16.85
C HIS A 217 -3.47 6.89 15.69
N HIS A 218 -2.17 6.93 15.41
CA HIS A 218 -1.66 7.63 14.23
C HIS A 218 -1.98 6.82 12.96
N LEU A 219 -2.73 7.41 12.01
CA LEU A 219 -3.11 6.77 10.75
C LEU A 219 -1.89 6.52 9.85
N ILE A 220 -0.97 7.48 9.76
CA ILE A 220 0.37 7.24 9.22
C ILE A 220 1.24 6.87 10.42
N PRO A 221 1.73 5.61 10.52
CA PRO A 221 2.41 5.13 11.71
C PRO A 221 3.64 5.98 12.07
N MET A 222 3.83 6.25 13.37
CA MET A 222 4.99 7.02 13.83
C MET A 222 6.33 6.37 13.51
N LYS A 223 6.37 5.04 13.32
CA LYS A 223 7.58 4.33 12.83
C LYS A 223 8.07 4.85 11.47
N ALA A 224 7.17 5.40 10.66
CA ALA A 224 7.47 5.98 9.36
C ALA A 224 7.97 7.43 9.44
N GLN A 225 8.09 8.05 10.63
CA GLN A 225 8.48 9.45 10.77
C GLN A 225 9.81 9.80 10.07
N ALA A 226 10.75 8.85 9.97
CA ALA A 226 12.01 9.06 9.25
C ALA A 226 11.82 9.30 7.74
N ASP A 227 10.69 8.87 7.18
CA ASP A 227 10.35 8.99 5.76
C ASP A 227 9.72 10.35 5.41
N PHE A 228 9.46 11.21 6.40
CA PHE A 228 8.78 12.48 6.22
C PHE A 228 9.60 13.65 6.79
N ASP A 229 9.73 14.71 5.99
CA ASP A 229 10.37 15.98 6.41
C ASP A 229 9.49 16.81 7.35
N VAL A 230 8.24 16.41 7.53
CA VAL A 230 7.25 17.04 8.41
C VAL A 230 6.92 16.12 9.59
N SER A 231 6.50 16.70 10.71
CA SER A 231 6.04 15.93 11.86
C SER A 231 4.76 15.15 11.51
N LEU A 232 4.77 13.85 11.76
CA LEU A 232 3.59 12.99 11.72
C LEU A 232 2.78 13.08 13.04
N ASP A 233 3.37 13.60 14.11
CA ASP A 233 2.69 13.82 15.38
C ASP A 233 1.88 15.12 15.35
N VAL A 234 0.78 15.08 14.59
CA VAL A 234 -0.16 16.18 14.37
C VAL A 234 -1.59 15.69 14.56
N VAL A 235 -2.49 16.58 14.99
CA VAL A 235 -3.89 16.26 15.29
C VAL A 235 -4.58 15.56 14.11
N ASP A 236 -4.33 16.02 12.88
CA ASP A 236 -4.97 15.48 11.68
C ASP A 236 -4.56 14.04 11.36
N ASN A 237 -3.38 13.59 11.84
CA ASN A 237 -2.90 12.23 11.68
C ASN A 237 -3.42 11.28 12.78
N ILE A 238 -4.09 11.78 13.82
CA ILE A 238 -4.59 10.95 14.92
C ILE A 238 -6.05 10.59 14.70
N CYS A 239 -6.35 9.31 14.80
CA CYS A 239 -7.68 8.72 14.85
C CYS A 239 -8.13 8.52 16.29
N CYS A 240 -9.36 8.91 16.61
CA CYS A 240 -10.00 8.60 17.88
C CYS A 240 -10.70 7.23 17.78
N LEU A 241 -10.14 6.21 18.42
CA LEU A 241 -10.57 4.83 18.28
C LEU A 241 -10.96 4.20 19.62
N SER A 242 -11.95 3.31 19.62
CA SER A 242 -12.18 2.44 20.77
C SER A 242 -11.07 1.38 20.86
N PRO A 243 -10.87 0.74 22.03
CA PRO A 243 -9.89 -0.35 22.15
C PRO A 243 -10.10 -1.49 21.16
N PHE A 244 -11.36 -1.77 20.80
CA PHE A 244 -11.69 -2.74 19.76
C PHE A 244 -11.18 -2.29 18.39
N ALA A 245 -11.53 -1.06 17.99
CA ALA A 245 -11.16 -0.52 16.68
C ALA A 245 -9.64 -0.38 16.53
N HIS A 246 -8.98 0.11 17.58
CA HIS A 246 -7.54 0.28 17.62
C HIS A 246 -6.81 -1.06 17.45
N ARG A 247 -7.15 -2.06 18.27
CA ARG A 247 -6.58 -3.42 18.15
C ARG A 247 -6.90 -4.07 16.81
N LYS A 248 -8.10 -3.86 16.27
CA LYS A 248 -8.47 -4.39 14.95
C LYS A 248 -7.50 -3.89 13.87
N LEU A 249 -7.21 -2.59 13.82
CA LEU A 249 -6.28 -2.02 12.84
C LEU A 249 -4.83 -2.53 12.99
N HIS A 250 -4.43 -2.93 14.19
CA HIS A 250 -3.08 -3.46 14.44
C HIS A 250 -2.94 -4.96 14.22
N MET A 251 -4.01 -5.74 14.45
CA MET A 251 -3.90 -7.20 14.64
C MET A 251 -4.75 -8.03 13.66
N ALA A 252 -5.75 -7.43 13.01
CA ALA A 252 -6.57 -8.17 12.07
C ALA A 252 -5.87 -8.29 10.71
N GLU A 253 -6.27 -9.29 9.94
CA GLU A 253 -5.79 -9.45 8.56
C GLU A 253 -6.14 -8.22 7.72
N PHE A 254 -5.28 -7.89 6.75
CA PHE A 254 -5.45 -6.69 5.93
C PHE A 254 -6.84 -6.61 5.27
N ASP A 255 -7.35 -7.75 4.79
CA ASP A 255 -8.67 -7.86 4.17
C ASP A 255 -9.82 -7.50 5.13
N ASP A 256 -9.64 -7.69 6.44
CA ASP A 256 -10.64 -7.36 7.46
C ASP A 256 -10.64 -5.86 7.83
N ILE A 257 -9.58 -5.12 7.49
CA ILE A 257 -9.38 -3.72 7.88
C ILE A 257 -9.34 -2.74 6.71
N ILE A 258 -9.29 -3.22 5.46
CA ILE A 258 -9.22 -2.34 4.29
C ILE A 258 -10.35 -1.31 4.28
N ASP A 259 -11.60 -1.73 4.44
CA ASP A 259 -12.77 -0.84 4.47
C ASP A 259 -12.71 0.17 5.64
N ASP A 260 -12.13 -0.23 6.78
CA ASP A 260 -11.93 0.65 7.93
C ASP A 260 -10.89 1.73 7.62
N LEU A 261 -9.74 1.33 7.06
CA LEU A 261 -8.68 2.24 6.65
C LEU A 261 -9.19 3.21 5.58
N GLU A 262 -9.95 2.73 4.59
CA GLU A 262 -10.54 3.59 3.57
C GLU A 262 -11.46 4.67 4.17
N ARG A 263 -12.27 4.32 5.17
CA ARG A 263 -13.12 5.28 5.90
C ARG A 263 -12.30 6.32 6.66
N LEU A 264 -11.18 5.94 7.27
CA LEU A 264 -10.30 6.89 7.99
C LEU A 264 -9.52 7.79 7.03
N ILE A 265 -9.02 7.24 5.92
CA ILE A 265 -8.29 7.97 4.88
C ILE A 265 -9.20 8.99 4.22
N ALA A 266 -10.45 8.64 3.90
CA ALA A 266 -11.41 9.54 3.27
C ALA A 266 -11.66 10.82 4.09
N LYS A 267 -11.58 10.73 5.43
CA LYS A 267 -11.72 11.89 6.34
C LYS A 267 -10.46 12.75 6.41
N ARG A 268 -9.34 12.31 5.85
CA ARG A 268 -8.00 12.89 6.03
C ARG A 268 -7.29 13.23 4.71
N ALA A 269 -8.04 13.48 3.63
CA ALA A 269 -7.46 13.84 2.34
C ALA A 269 -6.45 15.01 2.41
N ALA A 270 -6.75 16.04 3.21
CA ALA A 270 -5.86 17.20 3.38
C ALA A 270 -4.51 16.82 4.04
N LEU A 271 -4.51 15.85 4.96
CA LEU A 271 -3.26 15.33 5.55
C LEU A 271 -2.43 14.62 4.49
N LEU A 272 -3.06 13.75 3.69
CA LEU A 272 -2.38 12.99 2.63
C LEU A 272 -1.72 13.92 1.61
N ASP A 273 -2.43 14.98 1.20
CA ASP A 273 -1.90 16.01 0.32
C ASP A 273 -0.72 16.76 0.98
N TYR A 274 -0.84 17.10 2.27
CA TYR A 274 0.20 17.82 3.01
C TYR A 274 1.50 17.01 3.16
N VAL A 275 1.39 15.71 3.45
CA VAL A 275 2.56 14.81 3.62
C VAL A 275 3.04 14.19 2.30
N ASN A 276 2.36 14.52 1.20
CA ASN A 276 2.57 13.98 -0.14
C ASN A 276 2.63 12.44 -0.13
N ILE A 277 1.50 11.82 0.22
CA ILE A 277 1.31 10.38 0.16
C ILE A 277 -0.05 10.03 -0.44
N THR A 278 -0.08 9.00 -1.28
CA THR A 278 -1.33 8.48 -1.84
C THR A 278 -2.00 7.51 -0.88
N LYS A 279 -3.30 7.24 -1.12
CA LYS A 279 -4.07 6.23 -0.40
C LYS A 279 -3.38 4.85 -0.43
N ASP A 280 -2.93 4.41 -1.60
CA ASP A 280 -2.34 3.08 -1.79
C ASP A 280 -0.99 2.95 -1.06
N GLU A 281 -0.19 4.02 -1.06
CA GLU A 281 1.06 4.07 -0.28
C GLU A 281 0.80 4.02 1.23
N LEU A 282 -0.25 4.70 1.71
CA LEU A 282 -0.64 4.66 3.12
C LEU A 282 -1.10 3.25 3.52
N LEU A 283 -2.00 2.66 2.75
CA LEU A 283 -2.48 1.29 2.95
C LEU A 283 -1.32 0.28 2.99
N GLY A 284 -0.27 0.51 2.21
CA GLY A 284 0.93 -0.31 2.21
C GLY A 284 1.70 -0.36 3.55
N TYR A 285 1.49 0.58 4.48
CA TYR A 285 2.05 0.48 5.84
C TYR A 285 1.35 -0.59 6.70
N TYR A 286 0.12 -0.96 6.36
CA TYR A 286 -0.74 -1.88 7.12
C TYR A 286 -0.71 -3.31 6.57
N MET A 287 0.10 -3.60 5.56
CA MET A 287 0.21 -4.93 4.93
C MET A 287 1.27 -5.86 5.56
N GLY A 288 1.97 -5.37 6.60
CA GLY A 288 3.14 -6.03 7.19
C GLY A 288 2.82 -7.11 8.19
#